data_AF-A0A962RCV5-F1
#
_entry.id   AF-A0A962RCV5-F1
#
_cell.length_a   1.000
_cell.length_b   1.000
_cell.length_c   1.000
_cell.angle_alpha   90.00
_cell.angle_beta   90.00
_cell.angle_gamma   90.00
#
_symmetry.space_group_name_H-M   'P 1'
#
loop_
_entity.id
_entity.type
_entity.pdbx_description
1 polymer ?
#
loop_
_entity_poly.entity_id
_entity_poly.type
_entity_poly.pdbx_seq_one_letter_code
_entity_poly.pdbx_strand_id
1 'polypeptide(L)'
;MIATLEQWYGVHTLFVRYASALDEGDVEGIVACFTEDASLESPVIGVFTGAVEVRRFAERMASLKHDKGVQLRHLLTNLSVQMQDDRAHAHCYLLPCLTRAGKSRLLPPSQYECWLRSGPEGWLFERRIVRADHAYDLDEM
;
A
#
# COMPACT_ATOMS: atom_id res chain seq x y z
N MET A 1 21.38 -8.49 5.33
CA MET A 1 22.16 -9.07 4.20
C MET A 1 21.62 -8.52 2.88
N ILE A 2 22.37 -8.59 1.78
CA ILE A 2 21.85 -8.28 0.44
C ILE A 2 20.81 -9.35 0.08
N ALA A 3 19.62 -8.93 -0.38
CA ALA A 3 18.55 -9.84 -0.76
C ALA A 3 18.97 -10.74 -1.93
N THR A 4 18.56 -12.01 -1.93
CA THR A 4 18.60 -12.81 -3.15
C THR A 4 17.61 -12.26 -4.17
N LEU A 5 17.79 -12.60 -5.46
CA LEU A 5 16.86 -12.17 -6.50
C LEU A 5 15.43 -12.66 -6.24
N GLU A 6 15.27 -13.89 -5.74
CA GLU A 6 13.97 -14.47 -5.41
C GLU A 6 13.29 -13.74 -4.24
N GLN A 7 14.05 -13.44 -3.17
CA GLN A 7 13.54 -12.65 -2.05
C GLN A 7 13.10 -11.26 -2.51
N TRP A 8 13.95 -10.59 -3.29
CA TRP A 8 13.65 -9.27 -3.84
C TRP A 8 12.41 -9.32 -4.74
N TYR A 9 12.31 -10.33 -5.61
CA TYR A 9 11.17 -10.50 -6.50
C TYR A 9 9.87 -10.78 -5.74
N GLY A 10 9.92 -11.57 -4.67
CA GLY A 10 8.77 -11.82 -3.79
C GLY A 10 8.26 -10.54 -3.12
N VAL A 11 9.17 -9.74 -2.56
CA VAL A 11 8.82 -8.43 -1.98
C VAL A 11 8.29 -7.47 -3.04
N HIS A 12 8.96 -7.36 -4.19
CA HIS A 12 8.51 -6.52 -5.30
C HIS A 12 7.09 -6.91 -5.75
N THR A 13 6.82 -8.21 -5.87
CA THR A 13 5.50 -8.73 -6.27
C THR A 13 4.42 -8.39 -5.26
N LEU A 14 4.72 -8.41 -3.96
CA LEU A 14 3.79 -7.94 -2.92
C LEU A 14 3.39 -6.47 -3.16
N PHE A 15 4.35 -5.58 -3.40
CA PHE A 15 4.06 -4.16 -3.62
C PHE A 15 3.24 -3.92 -4.90
N VAL A 16 3.54 -4.65 -5.98
CA VAL A 16 2.79 -4.59 -7.24
C VAL A 16 1.36 -5.10 -7.06
N ARG A 17 1.17 -6.26 -6.41
CA ARG A 17 -0.15 -6.83 -6.13
C ARG A 17 -0.99 -5.88 -5.30
N TYR A 18 -0.41 -5.34 -4.23
CA TYR A 18 -1.08 -4.39 -3.35
C TYR A 18 -1.51 -3.11 -4.08
N ALA A 19 -0.60 -2.46 -4.81
CA ALA A 19 -0.90 -1.24 -5.56
C ALA A 19 -1.98 -1.48 -6.63
N SER A 20 -1.88 -2.59 -7.36
CA SER A 20 -2.85 -2.95 -8.39
C SER A 20 -4.24 -3.23 -7.80
N ALA A 21 -4.33 -4.01 -6.72
CA ALA A 21 -5.59 -4.30 -6.05
C ALA A 21 -6.23 -3.03 -5.49
N LEU A 22 -5.42 -2.13 -4.92
CA LEU A 22 -5.86 -0.84 -4.42
C LEU A 22 -6.44 0.05 -5.53
N ASP A 23 -5.76 0.13 -6.67
CA ASP A 23 -6.19 0.92 -7.83
C ASP A 23 -7.43 0.34 -8.53
N GLU A 24 -7.64 -0.97 -8.41
CA GLU A 24 -8.82 -1.66 -8.95
C GLU A 24 -9.98 -1.79 -7.95
N GLY A 25 -9.79 -1.37 -6.70
CA GLY A 25 -10.83 -1.49 -5.67
C GLY A 25 -11.12 -2.95 -5.31
N ASP A 26 -10.15 -3.85 -5.47
CA ASP A 26 -10.24 -5.27 -5.15
C ASP A 26 -9.99 -5.49 -3.65
N VAL A 27 -11.08 -5.64 -2.90
CA VAL A 27 -11.05 -5.80 -1.45
C VAL A 27 -10.26 -7.04 -1.03
N GLU A 28 -10.49 -8.18 -1.68
CA GLU A 28 -9.82 -9.43 -1.31
C GLU A 28 -8.34 -9.40 -1.70
N GLY A 29 -8.01 -8.85 -2.86
CA GLY A 29 -6.62 -8.64 -3.29
C GLY A 29 -5.83 -7.75 -2.33
N ILE A 30 -6.46 -6.69 -1.80
CA ILE A 30 -5.87 -5.84 -0.77
C ILE A 30 -5.65 -6.62 0.52
N VAL A 31 -6.68 -7.28 1.05
CA VAL A 31 -6.61 -8.00 2.34
C VAL A 31 -5.57 -9.11 2.29
N ALA A 32 -5.46 -9.85 1.19
CA ALA A 32 -4.48 -10.91 0.97
C ALA A 32 -3.01 -10.43 0.91
N CYS A 33 -2.75 -9.13 1.02
CA CYS A 33 -1.40 -8.57 1.11
C CYS A 33 -0.94 -8.32 2.55
N PHE A 34 -1.78 -8.54 3.56
CA PHE A 34 -1.47 -8.23 4.96
C PHE A 34 -1.47 -9.48 5.84
N THR A 35 -0.65 -9.48 6.89
CA THR A 35 -0.78 -10.46 7.98
C THR A 35 -2.05 -10.19 8.79
N GLU A 36 -2.55 -11.21 9.51
CA GLU A 36 -3.78 -11.09 10.31
C GLU A 36 -3.69 -10.00 11.41
N ASP A 37 -2.48 -9.81 11.94
CA ASP A 37 -2.11 -8.85 12.98
C ASP A 37 -1.59 -7.51 12.41
N ALA A 38 -1.70 -7.29 11.10
CA ALA A 38 -1.04 -6.17 10.45
C ALA A 38 -1.59 -4.80 10.87
N SER A 39 -0.75 -3.77 10.69
CA SER A 39 -1.15 -2.38 10.84
C SER A 39 -0.90 -1.56 9.58
N LEU A 40 -1.82 -0.64 9.31
CA LEU A 40 -1.78 0.29 8.18
C LEU A 40 -2.02 1.70 8.70
N GLU A 41 -1.10 2.60 8.39
CA GLU A 41 -1.18 4.00 8.77
C GLU A 41 -1.10 4.88 7.52
N SER A 42 -2.03 5.82 7.42
CA SER A 42 -2.03 6.88 6.43
C SER A 42 -2.35 8.20 7.13
N PRO A 43 -1.59 9.27 6.89
CA PRO A 43 -1.73 10.54 7.61
C PRO A 43 -3.11 11.17 7.41
N VAL A 44 -3.81 10.78 6.34
CA VAL A 44 -5.08 11.37 5.93
C VAL A 44 -6.26 10.39 5.94
N ILE A 45 -6.01 9.09 5.78
CA ILE A 45 -7.09 8.08 5.83
C ILE A 45 -7.32 7.61 7.27
N GLY A 46 -6.26 7.51 8.08
CA GLY A 46 -6.30 7.03 9.46
C GLY A 46 -5.39 5.83 9.73
N VAL A 47 -5.58 5.22 10.90
CA VAL A 47 -4.84 4.04 11.37
C VAL A 47 -5.79 2.85 11.45
N PHE A 48 -5.37 1.72 10.90
CA PHE A 48 -6.12 0.46 10.84
C PHE A 48 -5.24 -0.65 11.37
N THR A 49 -5.75 -1.47 12.30
CA THR A 49 -4.97 -2.54 12.94
C THR A 49 -5.78 -3.82 13.04
N GLY A 50 -5.19 -4.93 12.62
CA GLY A 50 -5.81 -6.23 12.53
C GLY A 50 -6.67 -6.40 11.27
N ALA A 51 -6.95 -7.66 10.93
CA ALA A 51 -7.66 -8.05 9.71
C ALA A 51 -8.99 -7.33 9.49
N VAL A 52 -9.78 -7.09 10.55
CA VAL A 52 -11.07 -6.40 10.46
C VAL A 52 -10.90 -4.96 9.98
N GLU A 53 -9.96 -4.22 10.55
CA GLU A 53 -9.74 -2.82 10.18
C GLU A 53 -9.02 -2.70 8.83
N VAL A 54 -8.13 -3.63 8.49
CA VAL A 54 -7.52 -3.70 7.14
C VAL A 54 -8.60 -3.91 6.07
N ARG A 55 -9.59 -4.78 6.34
CA ARG A 55 -10.74 -4.96 5.45
C ARG A 55 -11.57 -3.69 5.33
N ARG A 56 -11.86 -2.99 6.44
CA ARG A 56 -12.57 -1.69 6.39
C ARG A 56 -11.82 -0.65 5.57
N PHE A 57 -10.49 -0.62 5.67
CA PHE A 57 -9.65 0.21 4.78
C PHE A 57 -9.85 -0.19 3.31
N ALA A 58 -9.78 -1.48 2.99
CA ALA A 58 -9.93 -1.98 1.63
C ALA A 58 -11.32 -1.64 1.03
N GLU A 59 -12.39 -1.83 1.80
CA GLU A 59 -13.76 -1.46 1.42
C GLU A 59 -13.90 0.05 1.21
N ARG A 60 -13.29 0.87 2.07
CA ARG A 60 -13.25 2.33 1.89
C ARG A 60 -12.60 2.68 0.55
N MET A 61 -11.48 2.07 0.20
CA MET A 61 -10.78 2.33 -1.07
C MET A 61 -11.60 1.86 -2.27
N ALA A 62 -12.25 0.70 -2.17
CA ALA A 62 -13.18 0.22 -3.20
C ALA A 62 -14.34 1.19 -3.42
N SER A 63 -14.93 1.75 -2.35
CA SER A 63 -16.02 2.73 -2.46
C SER A 63 -15.59 4.03 -3.17
N LEU A 64 -14.34 4.48 -3.00
CA LEU A 64 -13.82 5.64 -3.73
C LEU A 64 -13.86 5.40 -5.25
N LYS A 65 -13.50 4.20 -5.69
CA LYS A 65 -13.53 3.82 -7.11
C LYS A 65 -14.96 3.63 -7.60
N HIS A 66 -15.68 2.69 -7.01
CA HIS A 66 -16.97 2.23 -7.52
C HIS A 66 -18.10 3.25 -7.32
N ASP A 67 -18.13 3.94 -6.19
CA ASP A 67 -19.24 4.82 -5.84
C ASP A 67 -18.94 6.29 -6.13
N LYS A 68 -17.66 6.71 -6.00
CA LYS A 68 -17.27 8.11 -6.19
C LYS A 68 -16.57 8.40 -7.53
N GLY A 69 -16.33 7.38 -8.35
CA GLY A 69 -15.68 7.50 -9.65
C GLY A 69 -14.24 8.01 -9.58
N VAL A 70 -13.54 7.72 -8.48
CA VAL A 70 -12.14 8.09 -8.26
C VAL A 70 -11.23 6.97 -8.78
N GLN A 71 -10.36 7.27 -9.74
CA GLN A 71 -9.31 6.36 -10.17
C GLN A 71 -7.97 6.81 -9.59
N LEU A 72 -7.41 5.99 -8.71
CA LEU A 72 -6.04 6.15 -8.25
C LEU A 72 -5.07 5.40 -9.17
N ARG A 73 -3.84 5.89 -9.28
CA ARG A 73 -2.69 5.15 -9.79
C ARG A 73 -1.55 5.32 -8.81
N HIS A 74 -1.11 4.24 -8.20
CA HIS A 74 0.04 4.24 -7.28
C HIS A 74 1.32 3.98 -8.06
N LEU A 75 2.11 5.03 -8.31
CA LEU A 75 3.43 4.88 -8.90
C LEU A 75 4.44 4.69 -7.77
N LEU A 76 4.91 3.46 -7.63
CA LEU A 76 5.91 3.09 -6.64
C LEU A 76 7.28 3.04 -7.30
N THR A 77 8.23 3.81 -6.78
CA THR A 77 9.59 3.86 -7.33
C THR A 77 10.65 3.72 -6.24
N ASN A 78 11.89 3.43 -6.65
CA ASN A 78 13.03 3.38 -5.74
C ASN A 78 12.85 2.38 -4.58
N LEU A 79 12.16 1.25 -4.84
CA LEU A 79 11.98 0.20 -3.83
C LEU A 79 13.34 -0.31 -3.35
N SER A 80 13.59 -0.12 -2.07
CA SER A 80 14.74 -0.65 -1.34
C SER A 80 14.26 -1.65 -0.29
N VAL A 81 15.02 -2.73 -0.11
CA VAL A 81 14.64 -3.83 0.78
C VAL A 81 15.86 -4.28 1.58
N GLN A 82 15.70 -4.36 2.89
CA GLN A 82 16.67 -4.89 3.83
C GLN A 82 16.12 -6.20 4.41
N MET A 83 16.74 -7.32 4.03
CA MET A 83 16.31 -8.65 4.46
C MET A 83 16.86 -9.02 5.84
N GLN A 84 16.01 -9.67 6.63
CA GLN A 84 16.27 -10.23 7.96
C GLN A 84 15.52 -11.57 8.09
N ASP A 85 16.10 -12.65 7.55
CA ASP A 85 15.51 -13.99 7.56
C ASP A 85 14.07 -14.03 7.01
N ASP A 86 13.08 -14.30 7.87
CA ASP A 86 11.65 -14.35 7.56
C ASP A 86 10.97 -12.97 7.60
N ARG A 87 11.75 -11.90 7.78
CA ARG A 87 11.32 -10.52 7.83
C ARG A 87 12.08 -9.65 6.83
N ALA A 88 11.48 -8.53 6.48
CA ALA A 88 12.15 -7.49 5.71
C ALA A 88 11.67 -6.10 6.11
N HIS A 89 12.56 -5.13 6.01
CA HIS A 89 12.21 -3.71 6.07
C HIS A 89 12.33 -3.14 4.66
N ALA A 90 11.25 -2.58 4.14
CA ALA A 90 11.17 -2.06 2.78
C ALA A 90 10.74 -0.60 2.78
N HIS A 91 11.30 0.15 1.85
CA HIS A 91 11.00 1.55 1.65
C HIS A 91 10.86 1.85 0.16
N CYS A 92 9.90 2.69 -0.22
CA CYS A 92 9.78 3.19 -1.59
C CYS A 92 9.17 4.58 -1.63
N TYR A 93 9.36 5.28 -2.75
CA TYR A 93 8.64 6.50 -3.04
C TYR A 93 7.26 6.17 -3.59
N LEU A 94 6.27 6.95 -3.16
CA LEU A 94 4.89 6.88 -3.57
C LEU A 94 4.51 8.20 -4.25
N LEU A 95 4.10 8.11 -5.51
CA LEU A 95 3.49 9.20 -6.28
C LEU A 95 2.07 8.78 -6.68
N PRO A 96 1.04 9.13 -5.89
CA PRO A 96 -0.33 8.81 -6.24
C PRO A 96 -0.85 9.81 -7.26
N CYS A 97 -1.35 9.33 -8.39
CA CYS A 97 -2.14 10.13 -9.32
C CYS A 97 -3.63 9.86 -9.07
N LEU A 98 -4.40 10.91 -8.88
CA LEU A 98 -5.85 10.84 -8.75
C LEU A 98 -6.50 11.37 -10.02
N THR A 99 -7.41 10.58 -10.59
CA THR A 99 -8.30 11.01 -11.68
C THR A 99 -9.75 10.96 -11.23
N ARG A 100 -10.48 12.07 -11.42
CA ARG A 100 -11.92 12.15 -11.17
C ARG A 100 -12.55 13.13 -12.16
N ALA A 101 -13.72 12.79 -12.69
CA ALA A 101 -14.44 13.61 -13.66
C ALA A 101 -13.55 14.10 -14.84
N GLY A 102 -12.70 13.21 -15.35
CA GLY A 102 -11.81 13.49 -16.49
C GLY A 102 -10.60 14.37 -16.19
N LYS A 103 -10.36 14.75 -14.93
CA LYS A 103 -9.20 15.54 -14.52
C LYS A 103 -8.24 14.71 -13.68
N SER A 104 -6.95 14.75 -14.02
CA SER A 104 -5.88 14.08 -13.28
C SER A 104 -5.02 15.08 -12.54
N ARG A 105 -4.62 14.75 -11.31
CA ARG A 105 -3.65 15.50 -10.51
C ARG A 105 -2.81 14.56 -9.66
N LEU A 106 -1.61 15.00 -9.30
CA LEU A 106 -0.81 14.31 -8.29
C LEU A 106 -1.33 14.66 -6.90
N LEU A 107 -1.46 13.66 -6.04
CA LEU A 107 -1.53 13.86 -4.60
C LEU A 107 -0.11 14.13 -4.06
N PRO A 108 0.02 14.69 -2.85
CA PRO A 108 1.32 14.96 -2.24
C PRO A 108 2.26 13.74 -2.32
N PRO A 109 3.47 13.93 -2.86
CA PRO A 109 4.52 12.91 -2.81
C PRO A 109 4.72 12.41 -1.39
N SER A 110 4.92 11.11 -1.30
CA SER A 110 4.99 10.39 -0.04
C SER A 110 5.97 9.23 -0.14
N GLN A 111 6.16 8.54 0.97
CA GLN A 111 6.97 7.34 1.05
C GLN A 111 6.17 6.24 1.72
N TYR A 112 6.37 5.00 1.28
CA TYR A 112 6.00 3.84 2.08
C TYR A 112 7.18 3.42 2.93
N GLU A 113 6.89 3.19 4.21
CA GLU A 113 7.79 2.56 5.18
C GLU A 113 7.11 1.29 5.68
N CYS A 114 7.71 0.13 5.38
CA CYS A 114 7.05 -1.16 5.49
C CYS A 114 7.90 -2.20 6.24
N TRP A 115 7.26 -2.93 7.14
CA TRP A 115 7.78 -4.16 7.73
C TRP A 115 6.99 -5.33 7.16
N LEU A 116 7.73 -6.32 6.67
CA LEU A 116 7.20 -7.46 5.95
C LEU A 116 7.55 -8.74 6.70
N ARG A 117 6.67 -9.72 6.58
CA ARG A 117 6.86 -11.07 7.09
C ARG A 117 6.64 -12.07 5.95
N SER A 118 7.52 -13.04 5.80
CA SER A 118 7.30 -14.15 4.87
C SER A 118 6.24 -15.07 5.44
N GLY A 119 5.26 -15.43 4.62
CA GLY A 119 4.25 -16.43 4.93
C GLY A 119 4.24 -17.56 3.89
N PRO A 120 3.38 -18.58 4.08
CA PRO A 120 3.26 -19.71 3.16
C PRO A 120 2.90 -19.30 1.72
N GLU A 121 2.15 -18.21 1.57
CA GLU A 121 1.70 -17.67 0.27
C GLU A 121 2.61 -16.56 -0.28
N GLY A 122 3.75 -16.33 0.36
CA GLY A 122 4.72 -15.30 0.00
C GLY A 122 4.83 -14.19 1.04
N TRP A 123 5.43 -13.07 0.64
CA TRP A 123 5.62 -11.91 1.52
C TRP A 123 4.30 -11.18 1.78
N LEU A 124 4.10 -10.74 3.01
CA LEU A 124 2.94 -9.97 3.46
C LEU A 124 3.40 -8.73 4.24
N PHE A 125 2.57 -7.68 4.23
CA PHE A 125 2.74 -6.51 5.09
C PHE A 125 2.33 -6.84 6.52
N GLU A 126 3.26 -6.67 7.46
CA GLU A 126 3.00 -6.67 8.90
C GLU A 126 2.74 -5.24 9.40
N ARG A 127 3.45 -4.26 8.85
CA ARG A 127 3.21 -2.85 9.12
C ARG A 127 3.47 -2.04 7.87
N ARG A 128 2.58 -1.10 7.53
CA ARG A 128 2.74 -0.21 6.39
C ARG A 128 2.34 1.21 6.75
N ILE A 129 3.28 2.14 6.63
CA ILE A 129 3.06 3.55 6.96
C ILE A 129 3.26 4.40 5.71
N VAL A 130 2.37 5.36 5.50
CA VAL A 130 2.58 6.45 4.54
C VAL A 130 3.21 7.63 5.26
N ARG A 131 4.38 8.08 4.78
CA ARG A 131 5.03 9.32 5.22
C ARG A 131 4.89 10.35 4.13
N ALA A 132 4.01 11.32 4.32
CA ALA A 132 3.86 12.41 3.36
C ALA A 132 4.94 13.46 3.56
N ASP A 133 5.39 14.07 2.46
CA ASP A 133 6.43 15.11 2.52
C ASP A 133 5.95 16.39 3.23
N HIS A 134 4.63 16.60 3.32
CA HIS A 134 3.98 17.65 4.09
C HIS A 134 2.55 17.24 4.49
N ALA A 135 1.96 17.96 5.45
CA ALA A 135 0.57 17.77 5.86
C ALA A 135 -0.40 18.18 4.74
N TYR A 136 -1.46 17.41 4.54
CA TYR A 136 -2.51 17.66 3.54
C TYR A 136 -3.82 17.05 3.99
N ASP A 137 -4.93 17.38 3.31
CA ASP A 137 -6.23 16.77 3.51
C ASP A 137 -6.75 16.16 2.20
N LEU A 138 -7.69 15.22 2.31
CA LEU A 138 -8.36 14.54 1.21
C LEU A 138 -9.75 15.10 0.91
N ASP A 139 -10.10 16.28 1.44
CA ASP A 139 -11.39 16.95 1.20
C ASP A 139 -11.74 17.15 -0.29
N GLU A 140 -10.76 16.99 -1.19
CA GLU A 140 -10.97 17.03 -2.65
C GLU A 140 -10.95 15.67 -3.37
N MET A 141 -10.85 14.52 -2.67
CA MET A 141 -10.96 13.18 -3.29
C MET A 141 -12.39 12.88 -3.71
#